data_AF-A0A5P5ZMC4-F1
#
_entry.id   AF-A0A5P5ZMC4-F1
#
_cell.length_a   1.000
_cell.length_b   1.000
_cell.length_c   1.000
_cell.angle_alpha   90.00
_cell.angle_beta   90.00
_cell.angle_gamma   90.00
#
_symmetry.space_group_name_H-M   'P 1'
#
loop_
_entity.id
_entity.type
_entity.pdbx_description
1 polymer ?
#
loop_
_entity_poly.entity_id
_entity_poly.type
_entity_poly.pdbx_seq_one_letter_code
_entity_poly.pdbx_strand_id
1 'polypeptide(L)'
;MNRLEVFEDYFVSLYKKFGIAKVNYDRELHLDEKDIHRMVFSSDDFNRDYSRLKSHCKKVYKLLKRRYHITVRKDYGDNYYVTVD
;
A
#
# COMPACT_ATOMS: atom_id res chain seq x y z
N MET A 1 -3.22 -10.32 -17.51
CA MET A 1 -2.72 -9.70 -16.27
C MET A 1 -2.71 -8.20 -16.44
N ASN A 2 -3.66 -7.55 -15.80
CA ASN A 2 -3.69 -6.09 -15.74
C ASN A 2 -2.49 -5.65 -14.89
N ARG A 3 -1.70 -4.66 -15.32
CA ARG A 3 -0.46 -4.27 -14.60
C ARG A 3 -0.73 -3.89 -13.14
N LEU A 4 -1.97 -3.55 -12.79
CA LEU A 4 -2.43 -3.23 -11.45
C LEU A 4 -2.54 -4.46 -10.52
N GLU A 5 -2.94 -5.63 -11.03
CA GLU A 5 -3.10 -6.87 -10.25
C GLU A 5 -1.79 -7.26 -9.56
N VAL A 6 -0.64 -7.06 -10.23
CA VAL A 6 0.69 -7.33 -9.65
C VAL A 6 1.00 -6.45 -8.44
N PHE A 7 0.37 -5.27 -8.35
CA PHE A 7 0.51 -4.39 -7.20
C PHE A 7 -0.47 -4.73 -6.07
N GLU A 8 -1.60 -5.38 -6.37
CA GLU A 8 -2.61 -5.73 -5.36
C GLU A 8 -2.02 -6.66 -4.29
N ASP A 9 -1.35 -7.74 -4.72
CA ASP A 9 -0.66 -8.68 -3.81
C ASP A 9 0.35 -7.98 -2.90
N TYR A 10 1.06 -6.99 -3.46
CA TYR A 10 2.03 -6.20 -2.70
C TYR A 10 1.34 -5.36 -1.62
N PHE A 11 0.27 -4.65 -1.94
CA PHE A 11 -0.47 -3.84 -0.96
C PHE A 11 -1.15 -4.71 0.10
N VAL A 12 -1.68 -5.87 -0.25
CA VAL A 12 -2.19 -6.86 0.72
C VAL A 12 -1.10 -7.32 1.67
N SER A 13 0.13 -7.55 1.17
CA SER A 13 1.25 -7.94 2.02
C SER A 13 1.63 -6.86 3.05
N LEU A 14 1.57 -5.58 2.65
CA LEU A 14 1.84 -4.45 3.55
C LEU A 14 0.78 -4.33 4.63
N TYR A 15 -0.49 -4.53 4.28
CA TYR A 15 -1.58 -4.59 5.25
C TYR A 15 -1.34 -5.70 6.28
N LYS A 16 -1.03 -6.92 5.83
CA LYS A 16 -0.81 -8.07 6.73
C LYS A 16 0.36 -7.85 7.70
N LYS A 17 1.48 -7.28 7.20
CA LYS A 17 2.68 -7.05 7.99
C LYS A 17 2.56 -5.86 8.95
N PHE A 18 2.12 -4.72 8.43
CA PHE A 18 2.25 -3.42 9.12
C PHE A 18 0.90 -2.77 9.44
N GLY A 19 -0.20 -3.35 8.95
CA GLY A 19 -1.53 -2.78 9.09
C GLY A 19 -1.77 -1.56 8.20
N ILE A 20 -0.95 -1.33 7.16
CA ILE A 20 -1.13 -0.21 6.23
C ILE A 20 -2.37 -0.45 5.39
N ALA A 21 -3.48 0.19 5.78
CA ALA A 21 -4.78 0.07 5.09
C ALA A 21 -4.97 1.08 3.96
N LYS A 22 -4.24 2.20 4.02
CA LYS A 22 -4.38 3.28 3.05
C LYS A 22 -3.03 3.84 2.63
N VAL A 23 -2.92 4.11 1.34
CA VAL A 23 -1.75 4.76 0.73
C VAL A 23 -2.25 5.87 -0.18
N ASN A 24 -1.86 7.11 0.10
CA ASN A 24 -2.12 8.22 -0.81
C ASN A 24 -0.82 8.61 -1.51
N TYR A 25 -0.87 8.85 -2.81
CA TYR A 25 0.32 9.25 -3.56
C TYR A 25 0.02 10.38 -4.54
N ASP A 26 0.73 11.50 -4.36
CA ASP A 26 0.75 12.63 -5.28
C ASP A 26 2.20 13.12 -5.45
N ARG A 27 2.99 12.34 -6.22
CA ARG A 27 4.46 12.46 -6.37
C ARG A 27 5.27 12.21 -5.09
N GLU A 28 4.62 12.31 -3.93
CA GLU A 28 5.12 11.91 -2.63
C GLU A 28 4.17 10.91 -1.98
N LEU A 29 4.73 10.05 -1.12
CA LEU A 29 4.00 9.03 -0.39
C LEU A 29 3.48 9.61 0.92
N HIS A 30 2.17 9.58 1.11
CA HIS A 30 1.52 9.97 2.35
C HIS A 30 0.85 8.75 2.97
N LEU A 31 1.29 8.40 4.17
CA LEU A 31 0.65 7.42 5.04
C LEU A 31 0.07 8.19 6.22
N ASP A 32 -1.19 7.91 6.55
CA ASP A 32 -1.81 8.46 7.75
C ASP A 32 -1.47 7.53 8.92
N GLU A 33 -0.94 8.06 10.01
CA GLU A 33 -0.57 7.27 11.19
C GLU A 33 -1.76 6.50 11.76
N LYS A 34 -2.98 7.03 11.63
CA LYS A 34 -4.21 6.35 12.05
C LYS A 34 -4.50 5.09 11.24
N ASP A 35 -3.98 5.02 10.02
CA ASP A 35 -4.13 3.92 9.07
C ASP A 35 -2.98 2.90 9.18
N ILE A 36 -2.12 3.03 10.20
CA ILE A 36 -0.99 2.12 10.48
C ILE A 36 -1.17 1.52 11.89
N HIS A 37 -1.84 0.37 11.95
CA HIS A 37 -2.21 -0.24 13.23
C HIS A 37 -1.07 -0.96 13.98
N ARG A 38 0.08 -1.22 13.34
CA ARG A 38 1.15 -2.07 13.91
C ARG A 38 2.56 -1.44 13.86
N MET A 39 2.65 -0.12 13.82
CA MET A 39 3.92 0.58 13.61
C MET A 39 4.94 0.42 14.76
N VAL A 40 4.49 -0.01 15.94
CA VAL A 40 5.26 0.03 17.21
C VAL A 40 6.42 -0.97 17.26
N PHE A 41 6.54 -1.92 16.32
CA PHE A 41 7.66 -2.87 16.31
C PHE A 41 8.13 -3.20 14.89
N SER A 42 9.12 -2.50 14.31
CA SER A 42 9.90 -3.02 13.18
C SER A 42 11.20 -2.23 12.93
N SER A 43 12.31 -2.82 13.34
CA SER A 43 13.67 -2.27 13.43
C SER A 43 14.44 -2.09 12.11
N ASP A 44 14.18 -2.86 11.06
CA ASP A 44 14.87 -2.73 9.76
C ASP A 44 14.01 -3.22 8.58
N ASP A 45 13.17 -4.23 8.82
CA ASP A 45 12.25 -4.79 7.82
C ASP A 45 11.23 -3.77 7.31
N PHE A 46 10.73 -2.89 8.19
CA PHE A 46 9.87 -1.79 7.79
C PHE A 46 10.58 -0.81 6.87
N ASN A 47 11.82 -0.42 7.18
CA ASN A 47 12.60 0.50 6.33
C ASN A 47 12.81 -0.06 4.92
N ARG A 48 13.11 -1.37 4.83
CA ARG A 48 13.24 -2.07 3.55
C ARG A 48 11.93 -2.10 2.76
N ASP A 49 10.82 -2.47 3.39
CA ASP A 49 9.52 -2.54 2.72
C ASP A 49 8.95 -1.15 2.42
N TYR A 50 9.26 -0.13 3.21
CA TYR A 50 8.89 1.27 2.98
C TYR A 50 9.61 1.87 1.75
N SER A 51 10.90 1.57 1.57
CA SER A 51 11.63 1.94 0.35
C SER A 51 11.02 1.28 -0.90
N ARG A 52 10.64 0.00 -0.79
CA ARG A 52 9.90 -0.71 -1.85
C ARG A 52 8.53 -0.09 -2.10
N LEU A 53 7.84 0.39 -1.07
CA LEU A 53 6.53 1.01 -1.18
C LEU A 53 6.62 2.27 -2.04
N LYS A 54 7.57 3.17 -1.76
CA LYS A 54 7.83 4.36 -2.59
C LYS A 54 8.06 4.00 -4.06
N SER A 55 8.85 2.95 -4.32
CA SER A 55 9.12 2.48 -5.68
C SER A 55 7.86 1.97 -6.39
N HIS A 56 7.05 1.15 -5.72
CA HIS A 56 5.78 0.66 -6.28
C HIS A 56 4.80 1.81 -6.52
N CYS A 57 4.68 2.75 -5.59
CA CYS A 57 3.81 3.91 -5.76
C CYS A 57 4.19 4.77 -6.97
N LYS A 58 5.50 5.00 -7.16
CA LYS A 58 6.00 5.70 -8.35
C LYS A 58 5.64 4.96 -9.65
N LYS A 59 5.66 3.62 -9.65
CA LYS A 59 5.26 2.83 -10.83
C LYS A 59 3.76 2.97 -11.11
N VAL A 60 2.91 2.89 -10.07
CA VAL A 60 1.45 3.09 -10.20
C VAL A 60 1.14 4.50 -10.71
N TYR A 61 1.80 5.53 -10.15
CA TYR A 61 1.65 6.91 -10.64
C TYR A 61 2.02 7.06 -12.11
N LYS A 62 3.09 6.41 -12.57
CA LYS A 62 3.47 6.43 -14.00
C LYS A 62 2.45 5.75 -14.89
N LEU A 63 1.73 4.74 -14.38
CA LEU A 63 0.67 4.06 -15.11
C LEU A 63 -0.60 4.91 -15.18
N LEU A 64 -1.03 5.47 -14.04
CA LEU A 64 -2.27 6.23 -13.93
C LEU A 64 -2.14 7.67 -14.44
N LYS A 65 -0.93 8.25 -14.42
CA LYS A 65 -0.63 9.65 -14.74
C LYS A 65 -1.48 10.67 -13.95
N ARG A 66 -1.95 10.28 -12.77
CA ARG A 66 -2.72 11.11 -11.85
C ARG A 66 -2.39 10.76 -10.41
N ARG A 67 -2.70 11.68 -9.49
CA ARG A 67 -2.78 11.38 -8.05
C ARG A 67 -3.74 10.21 -7.84
N TYR A 68 -3.45 9.36 -6.87
CA TYR A 68 -4.32 8.25 -6.56
C TYR A 68 -4.27 7.91 -5.08
N HIS A 69 -5.30 7.21 -4.62
CA HIS A 69 -5.30 6.54 -3.32
C HIS A 69 -5.56 5.06 -3.48
N ILE A 70 -4.89 4.27 -2.65
CA ILE A 70 -5.07 2.84 -2.54
C ILE A 70 -5.66 2.54 -1.19
N THR A 71 -6.73 1.76 -1.19
CA THR A 71 -7.35 1.26 0.03
C THR A 71 -7.32 -0.26 0.01
N VAL A 72 -6.82 -0.87 1.08
CA VAL A 72 -6.89 -2.30 1.32
C VAL A 72 -7.94 -2.55 2.39
N ARG A 73 -8.95 -3.37 2.08
CA ARG A 73 -9.99 -3.79 3.03
C ARG A 73 -9.96 -5.29 3.18
N LYS A 74 -10.19 -5.75 4.41
CA LYS A 74 -10.39 -7.16 4.74
C LYS A 74 -11.88 -7.38 5.01
N ASP A 75 -12.48 -8.39 4.39
CA ASP A 75 -13.86 -8.79 4.72
C ASP A 75 -13.91 -9.76 5.91
N TYR A 76 -15.12 -10.19 6.28
CA TYR A 76 -15.34 -11.17 7.35
C TYR A 76 -14.89 -12.60 6.97
N GLY A 77 -14.63 -12.87 5.69
CA GLY A 77 -14.19 -14.16 5.15
C GLY A 77 -12.68 -14.26 4.93
N ASP A 78 -11.89 -13.35 5.51
CA ASP A 78 -10.44 -13.24 5.33
C ASP A 78 -9.97 -12.92 3.90
N ASN A 79 -10.87 -12.47 3.02
CA ASN A 79 -10.51 -11.96 1.70
C ASN A 79 -10.02 -10.52 1.78
N TYR A 80 -9.15 -10.15 0.85
CA TYR A 80 -8.60 -8.81 0.75
C TYR A 80 -9.03 -8.18 -0.57
N TYR A 81 -9.49 -6.93 -0.48
CA TYR A 81 -9.89 -6.12 -1.62
C TYR A 81 -9.00 -4.89 -1.69
N VAL A 82 -8.43 -4.66 -2.87
CA VAL A 82 -7.61 -3.48 -3.16
C VAL A 82 -8.39 -2.59 -4.12
N THR A 83 -8.62 -1.35 -3.73
CA THR A 83 -9.21 -0.33 -4.62
C THR A 83 -8.18 0.73 -4.92
N VAL A 84 -8.16 1.20 -6.18
CA VAL A 84 -7.30 2.29 -6.65
C VAL A 84 -8.17 3.34 -7.30
N ASP A 85 -8.22 4.54 -6.73
CA ASP A 85 -9.00 5.66 -7.27
C ASP A 85 -8.07 6.84 -7.60
#